data_AF-A0A369UU12-F1
#
_entry.id   AF-A0A369UU12-F1
#
_cell.length_a   1.000
_cell.length_b   1.000
_cell.length_c   1.000
_cell.angle_alpha   90.00
_cell.angle_beta   90.00
_cell.angle_gamma   90.00
#
_symmetry.space_group_name_H-M   'P 1'
#
loop_
_entity.id
_entity.type
_entity.pdbx_description
1 polymer ?
#
loop_
_entity_poly.entity_id
_entity_poly.type
_entity_poly.pdbx_seq_one_letter_code
_entity_poly.pdbx_strand_id
1 'polypeptide(L)'
;MSDSPKLNRRPEWTALADHRTDAMAQPDLRELFAADPGRAERYVVRVGDLRIDYSKHLVTDETLALLQDLAAATGVFGLRDAMFRGERINITEDRA
;
A
#
# COMPACT_ATOMS: atom_id res chain seq x y z
N MET A 1 -16.47 -20.63 -1.28
CA MET A 1 -15.11 -20.16 -0.89
C MET A 1 -14.55 -19.45 -2.11
N SER A 2 -14.21 -18.16 -1.99
CA SER A 2 -13.71 -17.37 -3.12
C SER A 2 -12.50 -18.08 -3.75
N ASP A 3 -12.54 -18.32 -5.05
CA ASP A 3 -11.48 -18.93 -5.85
C ASP A 3 -10.25 -18.01 -6.02
N SER A 4 -10.17 -16.95 -5.20
CA SER A 4 -9.10 -15.97 -5.23
C SER A 4 -7.83 -16.55 -4.63
N PRO A 5 -6.66 -16.35 -5.27
CA PRO A 5 -5.39 -16.79 -4.73
C PRO A 5 -5.12 -16.12 -3.37
N LYS A 6 -4.50 -16.88 -2.46
CA LYS A 6 -4.00 -16.35 -1.18
C LYS A 6 -3.10 -15.14 -1.44
N LEU A 7 -3.14 -14.15 -0.54
CA LEU A 7 -2.39 -12.89 -0.66
C LEU A 7 -0.93 -13.10 -1.09
N ASN A 8 -0.21 -13.97 -0.39
CA ASN A 8 1.21 -14.24 -0.62
C ASN A 8 1.53 -15.15 -1.82
N ARG A 9 0.52 -15.51 -2.62
CA ARG A 9 0.68 -16.27 -3.88
C ARG A 9 0.32 -15.43 -5.10
N ARG A 10 0.05 -14.14 -4.90
CA ARG A 10 -0.30 -13.21 -5.97
C ARG A 10 0.96 -12.69 -6.65
N PRO A 11 0.93 -12.44 -7.97
CA PRO A 11 2.07 -11.85 -8.67
C PRO A 11 2.45 -10.48 -8.09
N GLU A 12 1.49 -9.68 -7.63
CA GLU A 12 1.77 -8.36 -7.01
C GLU A 12 2.48 -8.50 -5.67
N TRP A 13 2.21 -9.57 -4.91
CA TRP A 13 2.97 -9.88 -3.70
C TRP A 13 4.40 -10.28 -4.02
N THR A 14 4.58 -11.15 -5.03
CA THR A 14 5.90 -11.54 -5.51
C THR A 14 6.69 -10.32 -5.99
N ALA A 15 6.10 -9.44 -6.79
CA ALA A 15 6.75 -8.21 -7.24
C ALA A 15 7.19 -7.31 -6.07
N LEU A 16 6.37 -7.18 -5.02
CA LEU A 16 6.76 -6.42 -3.82
C LEU A 16 7.90 -7.10 -3.05
N ALA A 17 7.91 -8.44 -2.99
CA ALA A 17 8.97 -9.22 -2.34
C ALA A 17 10.30 -9.16 -3.12
N ASP A 18 10.23 -9.19 -4.44
CA ASP A 18 11.38 -9.05 -5.34
C ASP A 18 11.94 -7.62 -5.23
N HIS A 19 11.09 -6.59 -5.29
CA HIS A 19 11.50 -5.19 -5.03
C HIS A 19 12.19 -5.02 -3.68
N ARG A 20 11.65 -5.67 -2.64
CA ARG A 20 12.26 -5.66 -1.30
C ARG A 20 13.65 -6.30 -1.30
N THR A 21 13.84 -7.36 -2.08
CA THR A 21 15.09 -8.14 -2.09
C THR A 21 16.15 -7.50 -2.99
N ASP A 22 15.74 -6.90 -4.11
CA ASP A 22 16.66 -6.42 -5.15
C ASP A 22 16.98 -4.93 -4.97
N ALA A 23 15.96 -4.08 -4.96
CA ALA A 23 16.14 -2.62 -4.93
C ALA A 23 16.20 -2.07 -3.50
N MET A 24 15.53 -2.71 -2.54
CA MET A 24 15.42 -2.26 -1.15
C MET A 24 16.06 -3.25 -0.16
N ALA A 25 17.13 -3.94 -0.57
CA ALA A 25 17.82 -4.95 0.24
C ALA A 25 18.39 -4.38 1.56
N GLN A 26 18.97 -3.18 1.49
CA GLN A 26 19.58 -2.46 2.61
C GLN A 26 19.21 -0.97 2.51
N PRO A 27 17.95 -0.60 2.75
CA PRO A 27 17.49 0.75 2.52
C PRO A 27 17.97 1.65 3.66
N ASP A 28 18.65 2.74 3.32
CA ASP A 28 19.06 3.77 4.28
C ASP A 28 18.20 5.03 4.11
N LEU A 29 17.55 5.46 5.18
CA LEU A 29 16.65 6.61 5.12
C LEU A 29 17.40 7.91 4.82
N ARG A 30 18.62 8.09 5.34
CA ARG A 30 19.42 9.30 5.09
C ARG A 30 19.83 9.37 3.62
N GLU A 31 20.19 8.23 3.02
CA GLU A 31 20.47 8.15 1.59
C GLU A 31 19.24 8.46 0.74
N LEU A 32 18.07 7.95 1.12
CA LEU A 32 16.80 8.27 0.44
C LEU A 32 16.48 9.78 0.48
N PHE A 33 16.78 10.47 1.58
CA PHE A 33 16.65 11.93 1.67
C PHE A 33 17.75 12.67 0.89
N ALA A 34 18.98 12.13 0.86
CA ALA A 34 20.08 12.71 0.10
C ALA A 34 19.84 12.63 -1.42
N ALA A 35 19.24 11.53 -1.89
CA ALA A 35 18.93 11.30 -3.29
C ALA A 35 17.69 12.07 -3.79
N ASP A 36 16.75 12.40 -2.90
CA ASP A 36 15.56 13.20 -3.22
C ASP A 36 15.41 14.37 -2.24
N PRO A 37 16.00 15.54 -2.54
CA PRO A 37 15.87 16.73 -1.69
C PRO A 37 14.43 17.20 -1.46
N GLY A 38 13.49 16.84 -2.35
CA GLY A 38 12.06 17.16 -2.24
C GLY A 38 11.23 16.09 -1.53
N ARG A 39 11.87 15.05 -0.96
CA ARG A 39 11.20 13.90 -0.34
C ARG A 39 10.25 14.30 0.78
N ALA A 40 10.64 15.29 1.59
CA ALA A 40 9.88 15.76 2.75
C ALA A 40 8.53 16.37 2.37
N GLU A 41 8.46 17.00 1.19
CA GLU A 41 7.23 17.57 0.64
C GLU A 41 6.47 16.53 -0.20
N ARG A 42 7.17 15.70 -0.97
CA ARG A 42 6.58 14.71 -1.89
C ARG A 42 5.73 13.67 -1.17
N TYR A 43 6.24 13.11 -0.08
CA TYR A 43 5.57 12.03 0.66
C TYR A 43 4.72 12.55 1.82
N VAL A 44 4.03 13.65 1.56
CA VAL A 44 3.06 14.24 2.47
C VAL A 44 1.73 14.36 1.75
N VAL A 45 0.69 13.83 2.39
CA VAL A 45 -0.69 14.06 1.97
C VAL A 45 -1.35 14.97 2.98
N ARG A 46 -2.09 15.97 2.48
CA ARG A 46 -2.93 16.85 3.29
C ARG A 46 -4.39 16.54 3.01
N VAL A 47 -5.17 16.31 4.07
CA VAL A 47 -6.62 16.07 3.99
C VAL A 47 -7.29 16.99 4.99
N GLY A 48 -7.88 18.09 4.52
CA GLY A 48 -8.31 19.18 5.40
C GLY A 48 -7.13 19.68 6.24
N ASP A 49 -7.32 19.72 7.56
CA ASP A 49 -6.28 20.15 8.51
C ASP A 49 -5.27 19.03 8.85
N LEU A 50 -5.53 17.79 8.43
CA LEU A 50 -4.65 16.66 8.72
C LEU A 50 -3.46 16.63 7.75
N ARG A 51 -2.25 16.60 8.31
CA ARG A 51 -1.00 16.34 7.58
C ARG A 51 -0.52 14.93 7.87
N ILE A 52 -0.49 14.08 6.85
CA ILE A 52 0.03 12.71 6.92
C ILE A 52 1.39 12.71 6.23
N ASP A 53 2.46 12.61 7.02
CA ASP A 53 3.85 12.58 6.54
C ASP A 53 4.40 11.17 6.62
N TYR A 54 4.61 10.54 5.45
CA TYR A 54 5.26 9.24 5.35
C TYR A 54 6.67 9.32 4.72
N SER A 55 7.24 10.53 4.59
CA SER A 55 8.59 10.74 4.04
C SER A 55 9.71 10.02 4.80
N LYS A 56 9.49 9.73 6.10
CA LYS A 56 10.44 9.03 6.97
C LYS A 56 10.30 7.49 6.95
N HIS A 57 9.44 6.96 6.08
CA HIS A 57 9.36 5.51 5.86
C HIS A 57 10.35 5.09 4.78
N LEU A 58 10.73 3.80 4.79
CA LEU A 58 11.61 3.18 3.79
C LEU A 58 10.81 2.85 2.52
N VAL A 59 10.29 3.89 1.87
CA VAL A 59 9.49 3.80 0.65
C VAL A 59 10.09 4.64 -0.48
N THR A 60 9.96 4.15 -1.70
CA THR A 60 10.22 4.89 -2.93
C THR A 60 8.92 5.02 -3.73
N ASP A 61 8.96 5.79 -4.83
CA ASP A 61 7.82 5.88 -5.75
C ASP A 61 7.42 4.49 -6.28
N GLU A 62 8.41 3.64 -6.56
CA GLU A 62 8.20 2.24 -6.95
C GLU A 62 7.59 1.39 -5.83
N THR A 63 8.05 1.53 -4.58
CA THR A 63 7.44 0.84 -3.44
C THR A 63 5.95 1.18 -3.32
N LEU A 64 5.60 2.46 -3.45
CA LEU A 64 4.21 2.92 -3.35
C LEU A 64 3.36 2.46 -4.52
N ALA A 65 3.91 2.39 -5.73
CA ALA A 65 3.22 1.84 -6.89
C ALA A 65 2.89 0.34 -6.69
N LEU A 66 3.87 -0.46 -6.29
CA LEU A 66 3.69 -1.90 -6.05
C LEU A 66 2.71 -2.19 -4.90
N LEU A 67 2.72 -1.39 -3.83
CA LEU A 67 1.74 -1.49 -2.75
C LEU A 67 0.31 -1.15 -3.23
N GLN A 68 0.16 -0.16 -4.12
CA GLN A 68 -1.13 0.19 -4.71
C GLN A 68 -1.64 -0.91 -5.64
N ASP A 69 -0.77 -1.53 -6.44
CA ASP A 69 -1.12 -2.65 -7.30
C ASP A 69 -1.61 -3.85 -6.47
N LEU A 70 -0.93 -4.17 -5.37
CA LEU A 70 -1.38 -5.21 -4.45
C LEU A 70 -2.74 -4.87 -3.81
N ALA A 71 -2.99 -3.61 -3.43
CA ALA A 71 -4.27 -3.18 -2.89
C ALA A 71 -5.40 -3.28 -3.93
N ALA A 72 -5.13 -2.95 -5.20
CA ALA A 72 -6.07 -3.11 -6.30
C ALA A 72 -6.38 -4.59 -6.55
N ALA A 73 -5.35 -5.43 -6.65
CA ALA A 73 -5.48 -6.87 -6.90
C ALA A 73 -6.23 -7.61 -5.78
N THR A 74 -6.16 -7.09 -4.55
CA THR A 74 -6.87 -7.65 -3.38
C THR A 74 -8.27 -7.07 -3.17
N GLY A 75 -8.71 -6.15 -4.05
CA GLY A 75 -10.08 -5.65 -4.08
C GLY A 75 -10.39 -4.61 -3.00
N VAL A 76 -9.39 -3.94 -2.42
CA VAL A 76 -9.57 -2.97 -1.32
C VAL A 76 -10.60 -1.89 -1.68
N PHE A 77 -10.55 -1.36 -2.90
CA PHE A 77 -11.49 -0.33 -3.33
C PHE A 77 -12.94 -0.84 -3.41
N GLY A 78 -13.13 -2.07 -3.92
CA GLY A 78 -14.46 -2.69 -3.95
C GLY A 78 -15.00 -2.98 -2.56
N LEU A 79 -14.16 -3.46 -1.65
CA LEU A 79 -14.51 -3.71 -0.25
C LEU A 79 -14.86 -2.41 0.50
N ARG A 80 -14.10 -1.33 0.25
CA ARG A 80 -14.43 0.01 0.73
C ARG A 80 -15.83 0.41 0.26
N ASP A 81 -16.11 0.32 -1.03
CA ASP A 81 -17.39 0.78 -1.57
C ASP A 81 -18.57 -0.07 -1.05
N ALA A 82 -18.37 -1.38 -0.87
CA ALA A 82 -19.34 -2.28 -0.25
C ALA A 82 -19.64 -1.87 1.21
N MET A 83 -18.60 -1.52 1.98
CA MET A 83 -18.75 -0.97 3.34
C MET A 83 -19.61 0.30 3.34
N PHE A 84 -19.34 1.25 2.44
CA PHE A 84 -20.09 2.50 2.36
C PHE A 84 -21.55 2.30 1.90
N ARG A 85 -21.85 1.23 1.14
CA ARG A 85 -23.22 0.86 0.76
C ARG A 85 -23.98 0.06 1.82
N GLY A 86 -23.34 -0.30 2.94
CA GLY A 86 -23.96 -1.13 3.98
C GLY A 86 -24.16 -2.58 3.53
N GLU A 87 -23.27 -3.10 2.67
CA GLU A 87 -23.25 -4.54 2.36
C GLU A 87 -22.77 -5.34 3.57
N ARG A 88 -23.19 -6.61 3.67
CA ARG A 88 -22.87 -7.51 4.79
C ARG A 88 -21.43 -8.02 4.70
N ILE A 89 -20.46 -7.13 4.88
CA ILE A 89 -19.02 -7.44 4.80
C ILE A 89 -18.49 -8.13 6.07
N ASN A 90 -19.18 -8.01 7.21
CA ASN A 90 -18.92 -8.83 8.39
C ASN A 90 -19.51 -10.23 8.17
N ILE A 91 -18.75 -11.07 7.47
CA ILE A 91 -19.19 -12.40 7.03
C ILE A 91 -19.33 -13.42 8.16
N THR A 92 -18.72 -13.18 9.33
CA THR A 92 -18.81 -14.11 10.47
C THR A 92 -20.08 -13.93 11.28
N GLU A 93 -20.59 -12.69 11.36
CA GLU A 93 -21.83 -12.37 12.09
C GLU A 93 -22.98 -12.01 11.15
N ASP A 94 -22.72 -11.97 9.85
CA ASP A 94 -23.65 -11.56 8.80
C ASP A 94 -24.28 -10.19 9.14
N ARG A 95 -23.45 -9.14 9.17
CA ARG A 95 -23.88 -7.77 9.51
C ARG A 95 -23.31 -6.74 8.54
N ALA A 96 -24.10 -5.70 8.29
CA ALA A 96 -23.68 -4.44 7.70
C ALA A 96 -23.09 -3.53 8.78
#